data_AF-A0AAJ1QYQ1-F1
#
_entry.id   AF-A0AAJ1QYQ1-F1
#
_cell.length_a   1.000
_cell.length_b   1.000
_cell.length_c   1.000
_cell.angle_alpha   90.00
_cell.angle_beta   90.00
_cell.angle_gamma   90.00
#
_symmetry.space_group_name_H-M   'P 1'
#
loop_
_entity.id
_entity.type
_entity.pdbx_description
1 polymer ?
#
loop_
_entity_poly.entity_id
_entity_poly.type
_entity_poly.pdbx_seq_one_letter_code
_entity_poly.pdbx_strand_id
1 'polypeptide(L)'
;MKKIIVLLILLSFENLFSQDLKCLNYEFYNSDSDVIEIRKLTDSISGITKLELKTDSLKLYVEKKSILKFPKWSSYNRKGIDSGFKVILRNNSSNDLSLLNMDGRIIIRRQVYYKNKWRNLKSYKKTTRMICGNSYFTKRIIKSRDYLTFVAPCVKGNIKAKFRFIIGSNSKNENIGIYSNEFEGFINENLIEI
;
A
#
# COMPACT_ATOMS: atom_id res chain seq x y z
N MET A 1 -56.27 -14.94 -6.09
CA MET A 1 -55.46 -14.06 -5.22
C MET A 1 -53.98 -14.32 -5.51
N LYS A 2 -53.29 -13.42 -6.22
CA LYS A 2 -51.86 -13.57 -6.55
C LYS A 2 -51.00 -12.95 -5.45
N LYS A 3 -50.21 -13.77 -4.74
CA LYS A 3 -49.19 -13.28 -3.80
C LYS A 3 -48.00 -12.77 -4.60
N ILE A 4 -47.77 -11.46 -4.55
CA ILE A 4 -46.53 -10.85 -5.04
C ILE A 4 -45.47 -11.06 -3.94
N ILE A 5 -44.49 -11.90 -4.23
CA ILE A 5 -43.29 -12.04 -3.40
C ILE A 5 -42.33 -10.95 -3.87
N VAL A 6 -42.23 -9.87 -3.09
CA VAL A 6 -41.20 -8.84 -3.27
C VAL A 6 -39.90 -9.42 -2.70
N LEU A 7 -39.01 -9.86 -3.59
CA LEU A 7 -37.66 -10.28 -3.24
C LEU A 7 -36.81 -9.03 -2.99
N LEU A 8 -36.66 -8.63 -1.73
CA LEU A 8 -35.71 -7.57 -1.34
C LEU A 8 -34.29 -8.12 -1.49
N ILE A 9 -33.65 -7.80 -2.61
CA ILE A 9 -32.20 -8.04 -2.78
C ILE A 9 -31.49 -6.97 -1.93
N LEU A 10 -31.16 -7.35 -0.69
CA LEU A 10 -30.20 -6.63 0.14
C LEU A 10 -28.82 -6.76 -0.51
N LEU A 11 -28.52 -5.85 -1.44
CA LEU A 11 -27.16 -5.58 -1.86
C LEU A 11 -26.42 -5.06 -0.62
N SER A 12 -25.69 -5.95 0.05
CA SER A 12 -24.71 -5.57 1.05
C SER A 12 -23.70 -4.66 0.36
N PHE A 13 -23.85 -3.35 0.55
CA PHE A 13 -22.79 -2.40 0.26
C PHE A 13 -21.63 -2.75 1.18
N GLU A 14 -20.74 -3.65 0.73
CA GLU A 14 -19.45 -3.80 1.36
C GLU A 14 -18.83 -2.41 1.39
N ASN A 15 -18.61 -1.88 2.60
CA ASN A 15 -18.07 -0.55 2.83
C ASN A 15 -16.81 -0.39 1.98
N LEU A 16 -16.95 0.38 0.90
CA LEU A 16 -15.84 0.63 0.00
C LEU A 16 -14.78 1.36 0.81
N PHE A 17 -13.58 0.81 0.75
CA PHE A 17 -12.42 1.11 1.58
C PHE A 17 -11.98 2.59 1.60
N SER A 18 -12.65 3.45 0.83
CA SER A 18 -12.24 4.80 0.44
C SER A 18 -13.30 5.88 0.65
N GLN A 19 -14.48 5.56 1.20
CA GLN A 19 -15.62 6.51 1.18
C GLN A 19 -15.34 7.83 1.92
N ASP A 20 -14.50 7.82 2.96
CA ASP A 20 -14.20 9.02 3.76
C ASP A 20 -12.85 9.67 3.43
N LEU A 21 -12.09 9.14 2.47
CA LEU A 21 -10.77 9.68 2.12
C LEU A 21 -10.86 10.68 0.98
N LYS A 22 -10.17 11.81 1.13
CA LYS A 22 -9.90 12.69 0.00
C LYS A 22 -8.90 11.99 -0.93
N CYS A 23 -9.39 11.59 -2.10
CA CYS A 23 -8.58 10.88 -3.09
C CYS A 23 -7.84 11.83 -4.04
N LEU A 24 -6.58 11.51 -4.31
CA LEU A 24 -5.74 12.20 -5.28
C LEU A 24 -6.31 12.00 -6.69
N ASN A 25 -6.42 13.07 -7.49
CA ASN A 25 -6.69 12.90 -8.93
C ASN A 25 -5.54 12.08 -9.56
N TYR A 26 -5.89 11.04 -10.33
CA TYR A 26 -4.93 10.10 -10.91
C TYR A 26 -3.85 10.80 -11.75
N GLU A 27 -4.15 11.94 -12.38
CA GLU A 27 -3.20 12.73 -13.17
C GLU A 27 -2.03 13.29 -12.33
N PHE A 28 -2.25 13.43 -11.01
CA PHE A 28 -1.23 13.85 -10.07
C PHE A 28 -0.54 12.69 -9.37
N TYR A 29 -0.92 11.45 -9.69
CA TYR A 29 -0.26 10.26 -9.18
C TYR A 29 1.12 10.12 -9.83
N ASN A 30 2.13 10.49 -9.05
CA ASN A 30 3.52 10.38 -9.46
C ASN A 30 4.33 9.92 -8.25
N SER A 31 4.74 8.67 -8.26
CA SER A 31 5.50 8.06 -7.18
C SER A 31 6.34 6.90 -7.66
N ASP A 32 7.58 6.89 -7.18
CA ASP A 32 8.46 5.75 -7.31
C ASP A 32 8.23 4.70 -6.21
N SER A 33 7.56 5.11 -5.12
CA SER A 33 6.98 4.24 -4.11
C SER A 33 5.59 4.74 -3.75
N ASP A 34 4.63 3.84 -3.68
CA ASP A 34 3.20 4.16 -3.54
C ASP A 34 2.79 4.42 -2.09
N VAL A 35 3.78 4.62 -1.22
CA VAL A 35 3.64 4.88 0.21
C VAL A 35 4.73 5.86 0.65
N ILE A 36 4.49 6.56 1.76
CA ILE A 36 5.48 7.41 2.44
C ILE A 36 5.73 6.84 3.83
N GLU A 37 6.99 6.61 4.19
CA GLU A 37 7.35 6.20 5.55
C GLU A 37 7.05 7.33 6.54
N ILE A 38 6.31 7.01 7.59
CA ILE A 38 6.11 7.87 8.75
C ILE A 38 6.93 7.25 9.88
N ARG A 39 8.02 7.90 10.28
CA ARG A 39 8.80 7.44 11.45
C ARG A 39 7.88 7.43 12.67
N LYS A 40 7.93 6.32 13.43
CA LYS A 40 7.12 5.98 14.63
C LYS A 40 6.44 7.22 15.25
N LEU A 41 5.17 7.45 14.90
CA LEU A 41 4.24 7.78 15.97
C LEU A 41 4.08 6.49 16.75
N THR A 42 4.43 6.54 18.04
CA THR A 42 4.08 5.51 19.02
C THR A 42 2.56 5.43 19.14
N ASP A 43 1.90 4.90 18.13
CA ASP A 43 0.55 4.38 18.29
C ASP A 43 0.73 3.08 19.07
N SER A 44 0.52 3.14 20.38
CA SER A 44 0.26 1.95 21.19
C SER A 44 -0.81 1.14 20.46
N ILE A 45 -0.43 -0.02 19.93
CA ILE A 45 -1.34 -0.91 19.21
C ILE A 45 -2.27 -1.56 20.25
N SER A 46 -3.29 -0.83 20.68
CA SER A 46 -4.45 -1.39 21.38
C SER A 46 -5.53 -1.66 20.33
N GLY A 47 -5.47 -2.84 19.71
CA GLY A 47 -6.54 -3.31 18.84
C GLY A 47 -6.07 -3.89 17.51
N ILE A 48 -5.34 -5.01 17.54
CA ILE A 48 -5.35 -5.94 16.41
C ILE A 48 -5.72 -7.33 16.95
N THR A 49 -6.97 -7.69 16.73
CA THR A 49 -7.55 -9.00 16.98
C THR A 49 -6.80 -10.08 16.22
N LYS A 50 -6.60 -11.23 16.87
CA LYS A 50 -6.01 -12.49 16.37
C LYS A 50 -6.11 -12.65 14.85
N LEU A 51 -4.99 -12.46 14.15
CA LEU A 51 -4.73 -13.15 12.88
C LEU A 51 -3.62 -14.16 13.15
N GLU A 52 -3.88 -15.44 12.91
CA GLU A 52 -2.90 -16.50 13.13
C GLU A 52 -1.67 -16.28 12.24
N LEU A 53 -0.50 -16.18 12.89
CA LEU A 53 0.78 -15.87 12.27
C LEU A 53 1.67 -17.12 12.27
N LYS A 54 1.68 -17.85 11.15
CA LYS A 54 2.72 -18.79 10.69
C LYS A 54 2.75 -18.67 9.16
N THR A 55 3.83 -18.60 8.40
CA THR A 55 5.29 -18.58 8.58
C THR A 55 5.80 -17.70 7.43
N ASP A 56 6.23 -16.48 7.75
CA ASP A 56 7.05 -15.59 6.92
C ASP A 56 7.54 -14.48 7.87
N SER A 57 8.86 -14.35 8.01
CA SER A 57 9.48 -13.55 9.08
C SER A 57 9.24 -12.05 8.92
N LEU A 58 9.02 -11.57 7.69
CA LEU A 58 8.70 -10.19 7.37
C LEU A 58 7.33 -10.14 6.69
N LYS A 59 6.39 -9.37 7.25
CA LYS A 59 5.03 -9.26 6.73
C LYS A 59 4.65 -7.82 6.41
N LEU A 60 4.07 -7.63 5.23
CA LEU A 60 3.45 -6.39 4.82
C LEU A 60 1.94 -6.50 5.03
N TYR A 61 1.27 -5.46 5.50
CA TYR A 61 -0.19 -5.45 5.58
C TYR A 61 -0.76 -4.03 5.53
N VAL A 62 -1.99 -3.93 5.04
CA VAL A 62 -2.81 -2.72 5.03
C VAL A 62 -3.80 -2.82 6.18
N GLU A 63 -3.74 -1.86 7.10
CA GLU A 63 -4.64 -1.80 8.23
C GLU A 63 -5.93 -1.12 7.81
N LYS A 64 -6.94 -1.95 7.55
CA LYS A 64 -8.10 -1.53 6.78
C LYS A 64 -8.83 -0.32 7.40
N LYS A 65 -9.04 -0.35 8.70
CA LYS A 65 -9.84 0.66 9.40
C LYS A 65 -9.00 1.84 9.92
N SER A 66 -7.74 1.95 9.51
CA SER A 66 -6.82 2.96 10.00
C SER A 66 -6.36 3.92 8.90
N ILE A 67 -6.62 5.20 9.14
CA ILE A 67 -6.21 6.32 8.31
C ILE A 67 -5.09 7.06 9.04
N LEU A 68 -3.99 7.34 8.35
CA LEU A 68 -2.89 8.14 8.87
C LEU A 68 -2.76 9.46 8.12
N LYS A 69 -2.36 10.50 8.84
CA LYS A 69 -2.03 11.79 8.24
C LYS A 69 -0.69 11.71 7.51
N PHE A 70 -0.66 12.26 6.30
CA PHE A 70 0.58 12.49 5.60
C PHE A 70 1.43 13.54 6.33
N PRO A 71 2.77 13.38 6.39
CA PRO A 71 3.65 14.43 6.88
C PRO A 71 3.45 15.73 6.11
N LYS A 72 3.57 16.88 6.80
CA LYS A 72 3.40 18.23 6.19
C LYS A 72 4.31 18.47 4.98
N TRP A 73 5.51 17.89 4.98
CA TRP A 73 6.49 18.01 3.90
C TRP A 73 6.16 17.15 2.66
N SER A 74 5.20 16.23 2.75
CA SER A 74 4.87 15.32 1.65
C SER A 74 4.27 16.06 0.45
N SER A 75 4.55 15.55 -0.76
CA SER A 75 3.93 16.07 -1.98
C SER A 75 2.41 15.87 -2.00
N TYR A 76 1.90 14.82 -1.35
CA TYR A 76 0.48 14.56 -1.22
C TYR A 76 -0.23 15.63 -0.39
N ASN A 77 0.33 16.02 0.75
CA ASN A 77 -0.23 17.08 1.59
C ASN A 77 -0.32 18.42 0.82
N ARG A 78 0.75 18.77 0.07
CA ARG A 78 0.75 19.96 -0.82
C ARG A 78 -0.29 19.92 -1.94
N LYS A 79 -0.75 18.73 -2.34
CA LYS A 79 -1.84 18.53 -3.31
C LYS A 79 -3.21 18.43 -2.65
N GLY A 80 -3.30 18.80 -1.37
CA GLY A 80 -4.52 18.78 -0.58
C GLY A 80 -4.97 17.39 -0.15
N ILE A 81 -4.09 16.39 -0.19
CA ILE A 81 -4.33 15.02 0.32
C ILE A 81 -3.59 14.89 1.65
N ASP A 82 -4.31 15.09 2.74
CA ASP A 82 -3.74 15.17 4.09
C ASP A 82 -3.67 13.81 4.80
N SER A 83 -4.32 12.79 4.26
CA SER A 83 -4.48 11.49 4.89
C SER A 83 -4.54 10.33 3.88
N GLY A 84 -4.27 9.12 4.35
CA GLY A 84 -4.25 7.91 3.53
C GLY A 84 -4.25 6.63 4.36
N PHE A 85 -4.17 5.50 3.67
CA PHE A 85 -4.19 4.17 4.29
C PHE A 85 -2.93 3.89 5.08
N LYS A 86 -3.08 3.31 6.27
CA LYS A 86 -1.96 2.78 7.05
C LYS A 86 -1.46 1.47 6.44
N VAL A 87 -0.18 1.46 6.07
CA VAL A 87 0.53 0.28 5.58
C VAL A 87 1.67 -0.02 6.55
N ILE A 88 1.84 -1.28 6.94
CA ILE A 88 2.80 -1.67 7.97
C ILE A 88 3.67 -2.81 7.45
N LEU A 89 4.97 -2.66 7.62
CA LEU A 89 5.95 -3.71 7.41
C LEU A 89 6.47 -4.15 8.78
N ARG A 90 6.20 -5.40 9.17
CA ARG A 90 6.52 -5.93 10.49
C ARG A 90 7.50 -7.09 10.41
N ASN A 91 8.58 -6.99 11.18
CA ASN A 91 9.45 -8.11 11.45
C ASN A 91 8.87 -8.94 12.61
N ASN A 92 8.41 -10.15 12.33
CA ASN A 92 7.91 -11.10 13.31
C ASN A 92 8.99 -12.06 13.82
N SER A 93 10.20 -12.00 13.27
CA SER A 93 11.34 -12.82 13.70
C SER A 93 11.87 -12.41 15.07
N SER A 94 12.53 -13.36 15.74
CA SER A 94 13.42 -13.10 16.89
C SER A 94 14.73 -12.43 16.50
N ASN A 95 15.02 -12.33 15.20
CA ASN A 95 16.26 -11.75 14.67
C ASN A 95 15.97 -10.48 13.89
N ASP A 96 16.96 -9.60 13.81
CA ASP A 96 16.94 -8.43 12.93
C ASP A 96 16.93 -8.89 11.47
N LEU A 97 16.18 -8.17 10.63
CA LEU A 97 16.12 -8.41 9.19
C LEU A 97 16.62 -7.18 8.44
N SER A 98 17.39 -7.40 7.37
CA SER A 98 17.90 -6.31 6.53
C SER A 98 17.32 -6.39 5.12
N LEU A 99 16.77 -5.27 4.64
CA LEU A 99 16.42 -5.08 3.23
C LEU A 99 17.52 -4.26 2.54
N LEU A 100 18.13 -4.79 1.49
CA LEU A 100 19.13 -4.08 0.71
C LEU A 100 18.45 -3.30 -0.41
N ASN A 101 18.52 -1.97 -0.35
CA ASN A 101 17.91 -1.11 -1.37
C ASN A 101 18.77 0.12 -1.65
N MET A 102 18.52 0.73 -2.80
CA MET A 102 19.13 1.99 -3.18
C MET A 102 18.74 3.09 -2.17
N ASP A 103 19.75 3.77 -1.62
CA ASP A 103 19.63 4.80 -0.58
C ASP A 103 18.91 4.33 0.69
N GLY A 104 18.88 3.02 0.95
CA GLY A 104 18.20 2.42 2.11
C GLY A 104 16.68 2.59 2.12
N ARG A 105 16.08 3.03 1.00
CA ARG A 105 14.63 3.25 0.87
C ARG A 105 13.91 1.93 0.64
N ILE A 106 12.83 1.68 1.39
CA ILE A 106 11.95 0.53 1.12
C ILE A 106 10.96 0.96 0.04
N ILE A 107 11.11 0.40 -1.15
CA ILE A 107 10.21 0.66 -2.26
C ILE A 107 9.03 -0.30 -2.18
N ILE A 108 7.88 0.25 -1.80
CA ILE A 108 6.59 -0.45 -1.80
C ILE A 108 5.82 0.00 -3.04
N ARG A 109 5.39 -0.97 -3.85
CA ARG A 109 4.54 -0.75 -5.04
C ARG A 109 3.14 -1.28 -4.79
N ARG A 110 2.15 -0.62 -5.37
CA ARG A 110 0.74 -0.99 -5.40
C ARG A 110 0.50 -1.81 -6.66
N GLN A 111 -0.17 -2.94 -6.49
CA GLN A 111 -0.66 -3.78 -7.57
C GLN A 111 -2.18 -3.77 -7.58
N VAL A 112 -2.74 -3.91 -8.77
CA VAL A 112 -4.17 -4.09 -9.01
C VAL A 112 -4.39 -5.38 -9.79
N TYR A 113 -5.44 -6.12 -9.42
CA TYR A 113 -5.87 -7.29 -10.17
C TYR A 113 -6.78 -6.84 -11.32
N TYR A 114 -6.27 -6.96 -12.54
CA TYR A 114 -6.93 -6.47 -13.74
C TYR A 114 -6.69 -7.45 -14.90
N LYS A 115 -7.75 -7.80 -15.63
CA LYS A 115 -7.71 -8.80 -16.73
C LYS A 115 -7.01 -10.11 -16.32
N ASN A 116 -7.45 -10.66 -15.19
CA ASN A 116 -6.98 -11.92 -14.61
C ASN A 116 -5.49 -11.97 -14.22
N LYS A 117 -4.83 -10.81 -14.07
CA LYS A 117 -3.41 -10.72 -13.70
C LYS A 117 -3.17 -9.58 -12.71
N TRP A 118 -2.18 -9.76 -11.83
CA TRP A 118 -1.66 -8.67 -11.00
C TRP A 118 -0.76 -7.76 -11.84
N ARG A 119 -1.07 -6.45 -11.84
CA ARG A 119 -0.31 -5.42 -12.55
C ARG A 119 0.15 -4.37 -11.57
N ASN A 120 1.38 -3.86 -11.69
CA ASN A 120 1.76 -2.69 -10.89
C ASN A 120 1.03 -1.45 -11.39
N LEU A 121 0.90 -0.47 -10.51
CA LEU A 121 0.51 0.85 -10.95
C LEU A 121 1.73 1.61 -11.49
N LYS A 122 1.56 2.27 -12.63
CA LYS A 122 2.54 3.22 -13.16
C LYS A 122 2.23 4.62 -12.65
N SER A 123 3.27 5.43 -12.54
CA SER A 123 3.12 6.88 -12.39
C SER A 123 2.49 7.48 -13.65
N TYR A 124 1.54 8.40 -13.49
CA TYR A 124 0.88 9.09 -14.61
C TYR A 124 1.88 9.91 -15.43
N LYS A 125 2.73 10.68 -14.74
CA LYS A 125 3.90 11.30 -15.37
C LYS A 125 5.05 10.32 -15.23
N LYS A 126 5.60 9.84 -16.36
CA LYS A 126 6.96 9.30 -16.38
C LYS A 126 7.91 10.45 -16.08
N THR A 127 8.06 10.85 -14.82
CA THR A 127 9.20 11.70 -14.46
C THR A 127 10.43 10.84 -14.68
N THR A 128 11.11 11.08 -15.80
CA THR A 128 12.49 10.69 -16.00
C THR A 128 13.26 11.26 -14.83
N ARG A 129 13.59 10.41 -13.85
CA ARG A 129 14.53 10.77 -12.80
C ARG A 129 15.83 11.15 -13.50
N MET A 130 16.22 12.42 -13.42
CA MET A 130 17.62 12.76 -13.65
C MET A 130 18.42 11.94 -12.64
N ILE A 131 19.19 10.99 -13.14
CA ILE A 131 20.13 10.21 -12.33
C ILE A 131 21.28 11.18 -12.01
N CYS A 132 21.08 12.00 -10.98
CA CYS A 132 22.14 12.78 -10.38
C CYS A 132 22.99 11.79 -9.58
N GLY A 133 24.31 11.80 -9.81
CA GLY A 133 25.24 10.74 -9.41
C GLY A 133 25.27 10.36 -7.92
N ASN A 134 25.74 9.12 -7.71
CA ASN A 134 26.06 8.42 -6.45
C ASN A 134 24.86 8.01 -5.57
N SER A 135 24.06 7.06 -6.07
CA SER A 135 23.19 6.26 -5.21
C SER A 135 23.97 5.09 -4.59
N TYR A 136 23.84 4.90 -3.27
CA TYR A 136 24.52 3.81 -2.56
C TYR A 136 23.51 2.77 -2.09
N PHE A 137 23.79 1.49 -2.37
CA PHE A 137 23.02 0.41 -1.77
C PHE A 137 23.30 0.36 -0.27
N THR A 138 22.27 0.67 0.52
CA THR A 138 22.36 0.67 1.98
C THR A 138 21.41 -0.37 2.54
N LYS A 139 21.85 -1.10 3.58
CA LYS A 139 21.01 -2.05 4.30
C LYS A 139 20.08 -1.30 5.25
N ARG A 140 18.78 -1.47 5.06
CA ARG A 140 17.75 -1.01 6.01
C ARG A 140 17.45 -2.12 7.00
N ILE A 141 17.80 -1.91 8.27
CA ILE A 141 17.55 -2.88 9.35
C ILE A 141 16.16 -2.64 9.94
N ILE A 142 15.39 -3.72 10.07
CA ILE A 142 14.13 -3.78 10.80
C ILE A 142 14.39 -4.69 12.00
N LYS A 143 14.43 -4.09 13.19
CA LYS A 143 14.74 -4.82 14.43
C LYS A 143 13.78 -5.96 14.68
N SER A 144 14.23 -6.98 15.41
CA SER A 144 13.38 -8.07 15.87
C SER A 144 12.12 -7.51 16.52
N ARG A 145 10.96 -8.10 16.17
CA ARG A 145 9.63 -7.72 16.65
C ARG A 145 9.21 -6.27 16.37
N ASP A 146 9.99 -5.52 15.60
CA ASP A 146 9.71 -4.12 15.27
C ASP A 146 8.94 -3.97 13.95
N TYR A 147 8.45 -2.77 13.70
CA TYR A 147 7.72 -2.45 12.49
C TYR A 147 8.05 -1.06 11.95
N LEU A 148 7.83 -0.90 10.65
CA LEU A 148 7.82 0.38 9.96
C LEU A 148 6.40 0.69 9.52
N THR A 149 6.02 1.96 9.66
CA THR A 149 4.70 2.45 9.29
C THR A 149 4.82 3.36 8.08
N PHE A 150 3.89 3.20 7.16
CA PHE A 150 3.78 3.98 5.96
C PHE A 150 2.34 4.45 5.78
N VAL A 151 2.19 5.54 5.04
CA VAL A 151 0.90 6.06 4.59
C VAL A 151 0.81 6.00 3.07
N ALA A 152 -0.29 5.47 2.55
CA ALA A 152 -0.54 5.32 1.12
C ALA A 152 -1.75 6.17 0.69
N PRO A 153 -1.66 6.98 -0.37
CA PRO A 153 -2.77 7.87 -0.73
C PRO A 153 -3.92 7.06 -1.34
N CYS A 154 -5.15 7.52 -1.13
CA CYS A 154 -6.22 7.17 -2.04
C CYS A 154 -5.97 7.84 -3.41
N VAL A 155 -6.27 7.12 -4.49
CA VAL A 155 -6.20 7.65 -5.86
C VAL A 155 -7.56 7.47 -6.51
N LYS A 156 -8.07 8.52 -7.17
CA LYS A 156 -9.37 8.50 -7.83
C LYS A 156 -9.37 7.49 -8.98
N GLY A 157 -10.47 6.77 -9.10
CA GLY A 157 -10.70 5.78 -10.15
C GLY A 157 -12.18 5.48 -10.28
N ASN A 158 -12.55 4.79 -11.36
CA ASN A 158 -13.91 4.38 -11.66
C ASN A 158 -14.05 2.87 -11.88
N ILE A 159 -12.94 2.13 -11.97
CA ILE A 159 -12.94 0.68 -12.13
C ILE A 159 -12.77 0.04 -10.75
N LYS A 160 -13.79 -0.69 -10.26
CA LYS A 160 -13.69 -1.47 -9.02
C LYS A 160 -12.71 -2.63 -9.24
N ALA A 161 -11.72 -2.76 -8.36
CA ALA A 161 -10.71 -3.81 -8.45
C ALA A 161 -10.15 -4.22 -7.08
N LYS A 162 -9.49 -5.37 -7.03
CA LYS A 162 -8.69 -5.80 -5.88
C LYS A 162 -7.28 -5.23 -5.97
N PHE A 163 -6.73 -4.83 -4.84
CA PHE A 163 -5.41 -4.24 -4.70
C PHE A 163 -4.60 -5.01 -3.67
N ARG A 164 -3.27 -4.90 -3.80
CA ARG A 164 -2.30 -5.28 -2.77
C ARG A 164 -1.05 -4.41 -2.91
N PHE A 165 -0.21 -4.40 -1.89
CA PHE A 165 1.13 -3.84 -1.97
C PHE A 165 2.17 -4.96 -2.06
N ILE A 166 3.32 -4.66 -2.65
CA ILE A 166 4.46 -5.55 -2.78
C ILE A 166 5.76 -4.80 -2.47
N ILE A 167 6.67 -5.47 -1.75
CA ILE A 167 8.09 -5.11 -1.70
C ILE A 167 8.83 -6.12 -2.57
N GLY A 168 9.57 -5.62 -3.57
CA GLY A 168 10.50 -6.46 -4.33
C GLY A 168 11.74 -6.75 -3.48
N SER A 169 12.06 -8.03 -3.28
CA SER A 169 13.34 -8.42 -2.70
C SER A 169 14.32 -8.68 -3.85
N ASN A 170 15.36 -7.86 -3.99
CA ASN A 170 16.49 -8.16 -4.89
C ASN A 170 17.41 -9.22 -4.25
N SER A 171 16.84 -10.33 -3.78
CA SER A 171 17.60 -11.50 -3.37
C SER A 171 17.96 -12.30 -4.62
N LYS A 172 19.26 -12.51 -4.85
CA LYS A 172 19.80 -13.17 -6.05
C LYS A 172 19.23 -14.57 -6.34
N ASN A 173 18.53 -15.20 -5.41
CA ASN A 173 18.12 -16.60 -5.53
C ASN A 173 16.62 -16.86 -5.55
N GLU A 174 15.75 -15.85 -5.42
CA GLU A 174 14.30 -16.11 -5.49
C GLU A 174 13.54 -14.79 -5.58
N ASN A 175 12.69 -14.63 -6.61
CA ASN A 175 11.75 -13.51 -6.77
C ASN A 175 10.62 -13.59 -5.73
N ILE A 176 10.94 -13.72 -4.44
CA ILE A 176 9.96 -13.73 -3.36
C ILE A 176 9.63 -12.28 -3.04
N GLY A 177 8.49 -11.81 -3.54
CA GLY A 177 7.90 -10.55 -3.12
C GLY A 177 7.26 -10.68 -1.75
N ILE A 178 7.37 -9.65 -0.92
CA ILE A 178 6.60 -9.55 0.33
C ILE A 178 5.30 -8.85 -0.01
N TYR A 179 4.18 -9.58 0.06
CA TYR A 179 2.87 -9.09 -0.31
C TYR A 179 2.05 -8.64 0.91
N SER A 180 1.20 -7.63 0.72
CA SER A 180 0.15 -7.31 1.68
C SER A 180 -1.06 -8.21 1.54
N ASN A 181 -1.96 -8.15 2.54
CA ASN A 181 -3.35 -8.56 2.36
C ASN A 181 -4.02 -7.81 1.19
N GLU A 182 -5.04 -8.43 0.61
CA GLU A 182 -5.84 -7.84 -0.45
C GLU A 182 -6.92 -6.90 0.10
N PHE A 183 -7.22 -5.84 -0.65
CA PHE A 183 -8.27 -4.88 -0.34
C PHE A 183 -8.95 -4.39 -1.61
N GLU A 184 -10.21 -4.01 -1.51
CA GLU A 184 -10.95 -3.45 -2.65
C GLU A 184 -10.75 -1.93 -2.74
N GLY A 185 -10.88 -1.40 -3.96
CA GLY A 185 -10.86 0.02 -4.21
C GLY A 185 -11.24 0.34 -5.66
N PHE A 186 -10.95 1.56 -6.08
CA PHE A 186 -11.16 1.99 -7.47
C PHE A 186 -9.84 2.43 -8.11
N ILE A 187 -9.65 2.09 -9.38
CA ILE A 187 -8.49 2.49 -10.18
C ILE A 187 -8.94 3.20 -11.45
N ASN A 188 -8.08 4.10 -11.95
CA ASN A 188 -8.18 4.62 -13.30
C ASN A 188 -7.27 3.77 -14.21
N GLU A 189 -7.77 3.32 -15.35
CA GLU A 189 -7.03 2.46 -16.28
C GLU A 189 -5.69 3.06 -16.75
N ASN A 190 -5.59 4.39 -16.80
CA ASN A 190 -4.35 5.09 -17.18
C ASN A 190 -3.21 4.86 -16.20
N LEU A 191 -3.48 4.34 -15.00
CA LEU A 191 -2.46 3.99 -14.02
C LEU A 191 -2.06 2.52 -14.06
N ILE A 192 -2.64 1.69 -14.94
CA ILE A 192 -2.31 0.26 -15.00
C ILE A 192 -1.13 0.05 -15.96
N GLU A 193 -0.10 -0.66 -15.50
CA GLU A 193 0.97 -1.17 -16.38
C GLU A 193 0.41 -2.24 -17.33
N ILE A 194 0.68 -2.08 -18.63
CA ILE A 194 0.23 -2.98 -19.71
C ILE A 194 1.19 -4.16 -19.81
#